data_AF-A0A7C5JTU9-F1
#
_entry.id   AF-A0A7C5JTU9-F1
#
_cell.length_a   1.000
_cell.length_b   1.000
_cell.length_c   1.000
_cell.angle_alpha   90.00
_cell.angle_beta   90.00
_cell.angle_gamma   90.00
#
_symmetry.space_group_name_H-M   'P 1'
#
loop_
_entity.id
_entity.type
_entity.pdbx_description
1 polymer ?
#
loop_
_entity_poly.entity_id
_entity_poly.type
_entity_poly.pdbx_seq_one_letter_code
_entity_poly.pdbx_strand_id
1 'polypeptide(L)' 'MTEIRVECHSGTTYAERPTALYWEGDRLEVEEILAQWRTPRGRVFRVLVTAGRIFELAYEEAGDRWIVNPR' A
#
# COMPACT_ATOMS: atom_id res chain seq x y z
N MET A 1 11.56 -1.05 6.15
CA MET A 1 10.60 -2.06 5.69
C MET A 1 9.91 -2.61 6.92
N THR A 2 8.68 -2.16 7.17
CA THR A 2 7.91 -2.55 8.34
C THR A 2 6.62 -3.20 7.86
N GLU A 3 6.21 -4.27 8.54
CA GLU A 3 4.90 -4.88 8.34
C GLU A 3 3.81 -3.92 8.80
N ILE A 4 2.79 -3.75 7.96
CA ILE A 4 1.64 -2.91 8.28
C ILE A 4 0.34 -3.54 7.84
N ARG A 5 -0.75 -3.02 8.41
CA ARG A 5 -2.09 -3.29 7.93
C ARG A 5 -2.44 -2.30 6.82
N VAL A 6 -2.86 -2.82 5.67
CA VAL A 6 -3.35 -2.03 4.54
C VAL A 6 -4.81 -2.38 4.32
N GLU A 7 -5.65 -1.37 4.14
CA GLU A 7 -7.03 -1.53 3.71
C GLU A 7 -7.07 -1.54 2.19
N CYS A 8 -7.60 -2.63 1.62
CA CYS A 8 -7.79 -2.78 0.19
C CYS A 8 -9.28 -2.79 -0.11
N HIS A 9 -9.71 -2.01 -1.10
CA HIS A 9 -11.10 -2.08 -1.56
C HIS A 9 -11.28 -3.28 -2.50
N SER A 10 -11.84 -4.37 -1.99
CA SER A 10 -12.17 -5.60 -2.75
C SER A 10 -13.46 -5.47 -3.58
N GLY A 11 -13.65 -4.33 -4.26
CA GLY A 11 -14.78 -4.11 -5.15
C GLY A 11 -14.64 -4.97 -6.41
N THR A 12 -15.70 -5.73 -6.74
CA THR A 12 -15.92 -6.72 -7.82
C THR A 12 -15.30 -6.49 -9.21
N THR A 13 -14.68 -5.34 -9.49
CA THR A 13 -14.09 -4.99 -10.79
C THR A 13 -12.58 -4.76 -10.66
N TYR A 14 -11.83 -5.85 -10.56
CA TYR A 14 -10.40 -6.00 -10.93
C TYR A 14 -9.48 -4.77 -10.77
N ALA A 15 -9.46 -4.16 -9.59
CA ALA A 15 -8.39 -3.26 -9.16
C ALA A 15 -8.34 -3.24 -7.62
N GLU A 16 -7.65 -4.21 -7.03
CA GLU A 16 -7.27 -4.21 -5.62
C GLU A 16 -6.31 -3.03 -5.38
N ARG A 17 -6.87 -1.86 -5.08
CA ARG A 17 -6.14 -0.63 -4.82
C ARG A 17 -6.10 -0.39 -3.31
N PRO A 18 -4.92 -0.12 -2.73
CA PRO A 18 -4.83 0.27 -1.33
C PRO A 18 -5.56 1.61 -1.14
N THR A 19 -6.51 1.65 -0.21
CA THR A 19 -7.30 2.86 0.12
C THR A 19 -6.81 3.54 1.38
N ALA A 20 -6.21 2.80 2.31
CA ALA A 20 -5.59 3.36 3.50
C ALA A 20 -4.53 2.41 4.05
N LEU A 21 -3.59 2.94 4.82
CA LEU A 21 -2.62 2.15 5.57
C LEU A 21 -2.56 2.59 7.02
N TYR A 22 -2.20 1.65 7.90
CA TYR A 22 -1.93 1.92 9.31
C TYR A 22 -0.42 1.99 9.54
N TRP A 23 0.09 3.16 9.85
CA TRP A 23 1.51 3.43 10.11
C TRP A 23 1.69 4.05 11.48
N GLU A 24 2.56 3.48 12.32
CA GLU A 24 2.88 3.98 13.67
C GLU A 24 1.68 4.19 14.60
N GLY A 25 0.56 3.50 14.36
CA GLY A 25 -0.68 3.65 15.11
C GLY A 25 -1.67 4.65 14.52
N ASP A 26 -1.25 5.41 13.50
CA ASP A 26 -2.10 6.32 12.75
C ASP A 26 -2.63 5.67 11.46
N ARG A 27 -3.89 5.98 11.14
CA ARG A 27 -4.51 5.61 9.87
C ARG A 27 -4.25 6.72 8.84
N LEU A 28 -3.49 6.40 7.81
CA LEU A 28 -3.19 7.29 6.69
C LEU A 28 -4.02 6.88 5.49
N GLU A 29 -4.92 7.76 5.06
CA GLU A 29 -5.73 7.55 3.87
C GLU A 29 -4.91 7.82 2.60
N VAL A 30 -5.03 6.93 1.62
CA VAL A 30 -4.39 7.09 0.32
C VAL A 30 -5.23 8.06 -0.52
N GLU A 31 -4.65 9.22 -0.81
CA GLU A 31 -5.28 10.23 -1.67
C GLU A 31 -5.10 9.88 -3.15
N GLU A 32 -3.90 9.45 -3.53
CA GLU A 32 -3.59 9.13 -4.93
C GLU A 32 -2.56 8.00 -5.04
N ILE A 33 -2.71 7.14 -6.05
CA ILE A 33 -1.70 6.14 -6.40
C ILE A 33 -0.79 6.73 -7.48
N LEU A 34 0.40 7.16 -7.08
CA LEU A 34 1.40 7.77 -7.97
C LEU A 34 1.95 6.78 -8.98
N ALA A 35 2.16 5.53 -8.58
CA ALA A 35 2.65 4.47 -9.45
C ALA A 35 2.31 3.08 -8.90
N GLN A 36 2.21 2.08 -9.77
CA GLN A 36 2.10 0.68 -9.39
C GLN A 36 2.93 -0.19 -10.34
N TRP A 37 3.62 -1.18 -9.80
CA TRP A 37 4.40 -2.12 -10.60
C TRP A 37 4.47 -3.50 -9.94
N ARG A 38 4.74 -4.53 -10.75
CA ARG A 38 4.93 -5.89 -10.25
C ARG A 38 6.42 -6.19 -10.17
N THR A 39 6.82 -6.86 -9.10
CA THR A 39 8.18 -7.36 -8.86
C THR A 39 8.13 -8.88 -8.69
N PRO A 40 9.28 -9.58 -8.75
CA PRO A 40 9.33 -11.02 -8.49
C PRO A 40 8.85 -11.42 -7.07
N ARG A 41 8.88 -10.49 -6.10
CA ARG A 41 8.40 -10.72 -4.73
C ARG A 41 6.89 -10.49 -4.56
N GLY A 42 6.27 -9.76 -5.49
CA GLY A 42 4.86 -9.42 -5.46
C GLY A 42 4.57 -8.02 -6.03
N ARG A 43 3.47 -7.40 -5.63
CA ARG A 43 3.02 -6.11 -6.19
C ARG A 43 3.51 -4.94 -5.35
N VAL A 44 3.95 -3.87 -5.99
CA VAL A 44 4.36 -2.64 -5.31
C VAL A 44 3.50 -1.48 -5.78
N PHE A 45 3.07 -0.65 -4.84
CA PHE A 45 2.22 0.50 -5.04
C PHE A 45 2.86 1.70 -4.35
N ARG A 46 3.10 2.76 -5.10
CA ARG A 46 3.51 4.05 -4.58
C ARG A 46 2.28 4.92 -4.43
N VAL A 47 2.00 5.32 -3.20
CA VAL A 47 0.79 6.04 -2.82
C VAL A 47 1.14 7.36 -2.14
N LEU A 48 0.40 8.40 -2.48
CA LEU A 48 0.37 9.66 -1.76
C LEU A 48 -0.74 9.56 -0.71
N VAL A 49 -0.42 9.84 0.54
CA VAL A 49 -1.40 9.86 1.64
C VAL A 49 -1.72 11.26 2.09
N THR A 50 -2.81 11.36 2.86
CA THR A 50 -3.20 12.57 3.59
C THR A 50 -2.00 13.10 4.39
N ALA A 51 -1.76 14.41 4.31
CA ALA A 51 -0.54 15.14 4.69
C ALA A 51 0.58 15.21 3.63
N GLY A 52 0.32 14.82 2.38
CA GLY A 52 1.26 14.98 1.27
C GLY A 52 2.51 14.10 1.36
N ARG A 53 2.43 13.02 2.14
CA ARG A 53 3.53 12.05 2.33
C ARG A 53 3.41 10.92 1.32
N ILE A 54 4.55 10.39 0.88
CA ILE A 54 4.58 9.31 -0.09
C ILE A 54 5.05 8.04 0.59
N PHE A 55 4.28 6.97 0.40
CA PHE A 55 4.59 5.65 0.90
C PHE A 55 4.66 4.64 -0.24
N GLU A 56 5.59 3.71 -0.14
CA GLU A 56 5.65 2.55 -1.03
C GLU A 56 5.13 1.33 -0.27
N LEU A 57 4.02 0.77 -0.74
CA LEU A 57 3.39 -0.44 -0.25
C LEU A 57 3.82 -1.60 -1.14
N ALA A 58 4.57 -2.54 -0.58
CA ALA A 58 4.96 -3.79 -1.24
C ALA A 58 4.16 -4.95 -0.64
N TYR A 59 3.33 -5.56 -1.47
CA TYR A 59 2.63 -6.79 -1.17
C TYR A 59 3.53 -7.99 -1.48
N GLU A 60 3.87 -8.77 -0.46
CA GLU A 60 4.62 -10.01 -0.58
C GLU A 60 3.64 -11.19 -0.66
N GLU A 61 3.48 -11.75 -1.87
CA GLU A 61 2.55 -12.85 -2.14
C GLU A 61 2.97 -14.15 -1.43
N ALA A 62 4.27 -14.31 -1.15
CA ALA A 62 4.81 -15.51 -0.50
C ALA A 62 4.39 -15.65 0.97
N GLY A 63 4.15 -14.52 1.64
CA GLY A 63 3.82 -14.47 3.07
C GLY A 63 2.47 -13.81 3.36
N ASP A 64 1.68 -13.48 2.32
CA ASP A 64 0.40 -12.76 2.43
C ASP A 64 0.52 -11.46 3.26
N ARG A 65 1.62 -10.72 3.06
CA ARG A 65 1.99 -9.61 3.94
C ARG A 65 2.21 -8.31 3.19
N TRP A 66 1.76 -7.21 3.78
CA TRP A 66 2.08 -5.86 3.35
C TRP A 66 3.29 -5.32 4.08
N ILE A 67 4.26 -4.84 3.30
CA ILE A 67 5.44 -4.13 3.77
C ILE A 67 5.31 -2.70 3.29
N VAL A 68 5.54 -1.74 4.17
CA VAL A 68 5.64 -0.34 3.77
C VAL A 68 7.07 0.17 3.88
N ASN A 69 7.39 1.08 2.97
CA ASN A 69 8.61 1.84 2.96
C ASN A 69 8.27 3.34 2.91
N PRO A 70 8.55 4.11 3.98
CA PRO A 70 8.46 5.57 3.93
C PRO A 70 9.54 6.12 3.00
N ARG A 71 9.20 7.12 2.18
CA ARG A 71 10.13 7.79 1.26
C ARG A 71 10.30 9.26 1.56
#